data_AF-A0A950XD29-F1
#
_entry.id   AF-A0A950XD29-F1
#
_cell.length_a   1.000
_cell.length_b   1.000
_cell.length_c   1.000
_cell.angle_alpha   90.00
_cell.angle_beta   90.00
_cell.angle_gamma   90.00
#
_symmetry.space_group_name_H-M   'P 1'
#
loop_
_entity.id
_entity.type
_entity.pdbx_description
1 polymer ?
#
loop_
_entity_poly.entity_id
_entity_poly.type
_entity_poly.pdbx_seq_one_letter_code
_entity_poly.pdbx_strand_id
1 'polypeptide(L)'
;MNKIWLVFAIALTAAFPAFSQTNGNQARNSPLEGTWEMVSGQQLPKGARDIKIVSGGHFVWVAYDMEKGKPLYTGGGTYILNGASYIEHVDFMSDEIAAGIVGKDQRFTVKVAGDTLTQTGALSNGQSLSETWKRVN
;
A
#
# COMPACT_ATOMS: atom_id res chain seq x y z
N MET A 1 50.90 -51.77 -27.41
CA MET A 1 50.18 -51.98 -26.14
C MET A 1 49.96 -50.62 -25.50
N ASN A 2 48.68 -50.27 -25.31
CA ASN A 2 48.15 -48.94 -25.05
C ASN A 2 48.44 -48.46 -23.63
N LYS A 3 48.76 -47.17 -23.45
CA LYS A 3 48.44 -46.43 -22.21
C LYS A 3 48.04 -44.99 -22.56
N ILE A 4 46.74 -44.78 -22.69
CA ILE A 4 46.09 -43.47 -22.73
C ILE A 4 46.07 -42.94 -21.30
N TRP A 5 46.64 -41.77 -21.05
CA TRP A 5 46.46 -41.05 -19.79
C TRP A 5 45.28 -40.09 -19.93
N LEU A 6 44.15 -40.41 -19.30
CA LEU A 6 43.12 -39.43 -18.97
C LEU A 6 43.66 -38.50 -17.89
N VAL A 7 43.77 -37.21 -18.17
CA VAL A 7 43.87 -36.19 -17.12
C VAL A 7 42.48 -35.59 -16.95
N PHE A 8 41.87 -35.88 -15.81
CA PHE A 8 40.60 -35.30 -15.37
C PHE A 8 40.77 -33.80 -15.14
N ALA A 9 39.86 -33.01 -15.70
CA ALA A 9 39.70 -31.60 -15.38
C ALA A 9 39.25 -31.45 -13.91
N ILE A 10 39.99 -30.66 -13.14
CA ILE A 10 39.50 -30.09 -11.88
C ILE A 10 39.22 -28.61 -12.18
N ALA A 11 38.01 -28.33 -12.63
CA ALA A 11 37.50 -26.96 -12.61
C ALA A 11 37.22 -26.60 -11.15
N LEU A 12 38.13 -25.81 -10.56
CA LEU A 12 37.94 -25.23 -9.23
C LEU A 12 36.80 -24.20 -9.32
N THR A 13 35.57 -24.64 -9.10
CA THR A 13 34.44 -23.72 -8.92
C THR A 13 34.59 -23.09 -7.55
N ALA A 14 35.21 -21.91 -7.51
CA ALA A 14 35.07 -21.01 -6.37
C ALA A 14 33.60 -20.59 -6.32
N ALA A 15 32.77 -21.35 -5.61
CA ALA A 15 31.48 -20.89 -5.16
C ALA A 15 31.74 -19.71 -4.23
N PHE A 16 31.70 -18.49 -4.76
CA PHE A 16 31.50 -17.32 -3.94
C PHE A 16 30.14 -17.50 -3.28
N PRO A 17 30.03 -17.66 -1.95
CA PRO A 17 28.77 -17.35 -1.33
C PRO A 17 28.57 -15.86 -1.61
N ALA A 18 27.67 -15.55 -2.55
CA ALA A 18 27.04 -14.24 -2.61
C ALA A 18 26.24 -14.12 -1.31
N PHE A 19 26.93 -13.80 -0.22
CA PHE A 19 26.33 -13.13 0.90
C PHE A 19 25.89 -11.80 0.32
N SER A 20 24.66 -11.79 -0.22
CA SER A 20 23.94 -10.56 -0.42
C SER A 20 23.76 -9.99 0.98
N GLN A 21 24.73 -9.17 1.40
CA GLN A 21 24.51 -8.19 2.43
C GLN A 21 23.45 -7.26 1.85
N THR A 22 22.18 -7.65 2.01
CA THR A 22 21.15 -6.65 2.13
C THR A 22 21.54 -5.89 3.38
N ASN A 23 22.29 -4.82 3.17
CA ASN A 23 22.39 -3.76 4.14
C ASN A 23 20.96 -3.45 4.51
N GLY A 24 20.56 -3.88 5.71
CA GLY A 24 19.34 -3.46 6.36
C GLY A 24 19.44 -1.98 6.63
N ASN A 25 19.45 -1.18 5.55
CA ASN A 25 18.87 0.13 5.56
C ASN A 25 17.44 -0.14 5.96
N GLN A 26 17.13 0.14 7.23
CA GLN A 26 15.76 0.32 7.65
C GLN A 26 15.12 1.18 6.58
N ALA A 27 14.23 0.57 5.77
CA ALA A 27 13.41 1.31 4.85
C ALA A 27 12.82 2.41 5.72
N ARG A 28 13.10 3.69 5.42
CA ARG A 28 12.42 4.76 6.12
C ARG A 28 10.94 4.48 5.88
N ASN A 29 10.26 4.01 6.91
CA ASN A 29 8.84 3.71 6.84
C ASN A 29 8.19 4.96 6.26
N SER A 30 7.46 4.79 5.15
CA SER A 30 6.76 5.90 4.50
C SER A 30 5.97 6.67 5.57
N PRO A 31 5.89 8.00 5.52
CA PRO A 31 5.14 8.78 6.52
C PRO A 31 3.65 8.37 6.58
N LEU A 32 3.16 7.69 5.55
CA LEU A 32 1.82 7.12 5.49
C LEU A 32 1.68 5.78 6.22
N GLU A 33 2.77 5.06 6.51
CA GLU A 33 2.69 3.75 7.18
C GLU A 33 1.93 3.86 8.51
N GLY A 34 1.03 2.92 8.74
CA GLY A 34 0.21 2.83 9.94
C GLY A 34 -1.29 2.77 9.66
N THR A 35 -2.07 2.91 10.74
CA THR A 35 -3.53 2.90 10.71
C THR A 35 -4.06 4.31 10.92
N TRP A 36 -5.08 4.66 10.14
CA TRP A 36 -5.69 5.97 10.10
C TRP A 36 -7.21 5.83 10.19
N GLU A 37 -7.88 6.73 10.89
CA GLU A 37 -9.34 6.82 10.98
C GLU A 37 -9.81 8.09 10.28
N MET A 38 -10.82 7.99 9.41
CA MET A 38 -11.36 9.14 8.69
C MET A 38 -12.09 10.08 9.66
N VAL A 39 -11.73 11.36 9.66
CA VAL A 39 -12.40 12.39 10.47
C VAL A 39 -13.12 13.44 9.63
N SER A 40 -12.80 13.54 8.34
CA SER A 40 -13.51 14.38 7.36
C SER A 40 -13.34 13.77 5.98
N GLY A 41 -14.40 13.72 5.18
CA GLY A 41 -14.37 13.09 3.85
C GLY A 41 -15.77 12.69 3.38
N GLN A 42 -15.90 11.46 2.87
CA GLN A 42 -17.20 10.89 2.51
C GLN A 42 -18.13 10.80 3.74
N GLN A 43 -19.42 11.05 3.51
CA GLN A 43 -20.44 10.85 4.54
C GLN A 43 -20.62 9.36 4.83
N LEU A 44 -20.37 8.98 6.08
CA LEU A 44 -20.60 7.63 6.58
C LEU A 44 -22.01 7.48 7.16
N PRO A 45 -22.61 6.27 7.12
CA PRO A 45 -23.81 5.98 7.89
C PRO A 45 -23.63 6.29 9.39
N LYS A 46 -24.72 6.65 10.06
CA LYS A 46 -24.67 6.93 11.50
C LYS A 46 -24.15 5.71 12.26
N GLY A 47 -23.14 5.91 13.12
CA GLY A 47 -22.53 4.83 13.90
C GLY A 47 -21.49 4.00 13.13
N ALA A 48 -21.15 4.40 11.90
CA ALA A 48 -20.05 3.81 11.16
C ALA A 48 -18.73 4.56 11.38
N ARG A 49 -17.62 3.84 11.22
CA ARG A 49 -16.26 4.37 11.14
C ARG A 49 -15.60 3.89 9.88
N ASP A 50 -14.58 4.63 9.42
CA ASP A 50 -13.74 4.22 8.30
C ASP A 50 -12.29 4.23 8.73
N ILE A 51 -11.62 3.09 8.55
CA ILE A 51 -10.21 2.91 8.85
C ILE A 51 -9.44 2.63 7.57
N LYS A 52 -8.28 3.26 7.43
CA LYS A 52 -7.31 3.03 6.38
C LYS A 52 -6.02 2.50 6.98
N ILE A 53 -5.60 1.34 6.51
CA ILE A 53 -4.33 0.71 6.87
C ILE A 53 -3.41 0.86 5.68
N VAL A 54 -2.26 1.49 5.88
CA VAL A 54 -1.22 1.64 4.86
C VAL A 54 0.00 0.89 5.36
N SER A 55 0.44 -0.11 4.60
CA SER A 55 1.65 -0.84 4.95
C SER A 55 2.39 -1.43 3.75
N GLY A 56 3.71 -1.26 3.72
CA GLY A 56 4.60 -2.00 2.82
C GLY A 56 4.30 -1.80 1.32
N GLY A 57 3.82 -0.62 0.93
CA GLY A 57 3.39 -0.34 -0.45
C GLY A 57 1.96 -0.74 -0.77
N HIS A 58 1.19 -1.19 0.22
CA HIS A 58 -0.22 -1.53 0.11
C HIS A 58 -1.10 -0.60 0.94
N PHE A 59 -2.37 -0.53 0.57
CA PHE A 59 -3.40 0.09 1.38
C PHE A 59 -4.68 -0.75 1.36
N VAL A 60 -5.41 -0.72 2.47
CA VAL A 60 -6.79 -1.19 2.55
C VAL A 60 -7.56 -0.18 3.38
N TRP A 61 -8.76 0.15 2.95
CA TRP A 61 -9.69 0.93 3.75
C TRP A 61 -10.99 0.16 3.94
N VAL A 62 -11.61 0.34 5.10
CA VAL A 62 -12.80 -0.40 5.53
C VAL A 62 -13.71 0.55 6.30
N ALA A 63 -14.90 0.79 5.76
CA ALA A 63 -15.99 1.34 6.53
C ALA A 63 -16.74 0.20 7.23
N TYR A 64 -17.05 0.35 8.51
CA TYR A 64 -17.74 -0.67 9.31
C TYR A 64 -18.74 -0.06 10.29
N ASP A 65 -19.80 -0.82 10.59
CA ASP A 65 -20.77 -0.52 11.64
C ASP A 65 -20.15 -0.84 13.00
N MET A 66 -20.04 0.14 13.90
CA MET A 66 -19.41 -0.04 15.20
C MET A 66 -20.21 -0.95 16.15
N GLU A 67 -21.53 -0.95 16.06
CA GLU A 67 -22.39 -1.72 16.95
C GLU A 67 -22.40 -3.19 16.56
N LYS A 68 -22.45 -3.46 15.25
CA LYS A 68 -22.52 -4.82 14.70
C LYS A 68 -21.14 -5.43 14.43
N GLY A 69 -20.09 -4.61 14.37
CA GLY A 69 -18.75 -5.02 13.97
C GLY A 69 -18.68 -5.56 12.53
N LYS A 70 -19.60 -5.15 11.66
CA LYS A 70 -19.71 -5.65 10.29
C LYS A 70 -19.12 -4.64 9.30
N PRO A 71 -18.29 -5.08 8.33
CA PRO A 71 -17.87 -4.22 7.25
C PRO A 71 -19.10 -3.81 6.42
N LEU A 72 -19.17 -2.53 6.09
CA LEU A 72 -20.18 -1.93 5.22
C LEU A 72 -19.67 -1.93 3.79
N TYR A 73 -18.44 -1.48 3.58
CA TYR A 73 -17.75 -1.49 2.31
C TYR A 73 -16.24 -1.34 2.52
N THR A 74 -15.47 -1.86 1.57
CA THR A 74 -14.00 -1.86 1.63
C THR A 74 -13.42 -1.69 0.23
N GLY A 75 -12.18 -1.21 0.17
CA GLY A 75 -11.36 -1.27 -1.02
C GLY A 75 -9.89 -1.29 -0.66
N GLY A 76 -9.05 -1.59 -1.62
CA GLY A 76 -7.63 -1.64 -1.40
C GLY A 76 -6.82 -1.92 -2.65
N GLY A 77 -5.51 -1.91 -2.47
CA GLY A 77 -4.55 -2.26 -3.50
C GLY A 77 -3.15 -1.80 -3.15
N THR A 78 -2.45 -1.28 -4.14
CA THR A 78 -1.05 -0.83 -4.00
C THR A 78 -0.94 0.69 -4.08
N TYR A 79 0.16 1.23 -3.58
CA TYR A 79 0.42 2.65 -3.71
C TYR A 79 1.88 2.97 -4.06
N ILE A 80 2.05 4.14 -4.67
CA ILE A 80 3.35 4.78 -4.87
C ILE A 80 3.29 6.16 -4.19
N LEU A 81 4.32 6.47 -3.38
CA LEU A 81 4.48 7.77 -2.74
C LEU A 81 5.79 8.42 -3.19
N ASN A 82 5.68 9.56 -3.87
CA ASN A 82 6.81 10.37 -4.34
C ASN A 82 6.64 11.81 -3.85
N GLY A 83 7.29 12.15 -2.74
CA GLY A 83 7.08 13.44 -2.07
C GLY A 83 5.63 13.57 -1.59
N ALA A 84 4.91 14.56 -2.10
CA ALA A 84 3.48 14.73 -1.82
C ALA A 84 2.58 13.98 -2.82
N SER A 85 3.12 13.46 -3.93
CA SER A 85 2.37 12.72 -4.93
C SER A 85 2.08 11.30 -4.43
N TYR A 86 0.80 10.96 -4.31
CA TYR A 86 0.32 9.67 -3.84
C TYR A 86 -0.60 9.06 -4.88
N ILE A 87 -0.20 7.92 -5.43
CA ILE A 87 -0.95 7.22 -6.47
C ILE A 87 -1.41 5.89 -5.89
N GLU A 88 -2.72 5.69 -5.84
CA GLU A 88 -3.34 4.43 -5.44
C GLU A 88 -3.76 3.64 -6.68
N HIS A 89 -3.28 2.42 -6.82
CA HIS A 89 -3.84 1.46 -7.77
C HIS A 89 -4.88 0.60 -7.06
N VAL A 90 -6.13 0.69 -7.48
CA VAL A 90 -7.25 0.00 -6.83
C VAL A 90 -7.38 -1.42 -7.37
N ASP A 91 -7.00 -2.42 -6.58
CA ASP A 91 -7.08 -3.83 -6.95
C ASP A 91 -8.49 -4.40 -6.72
N PHE A 92 -9.15 -3.96 -5.65
CA PHE A 92 -10.48 -4.45 -5.30
C PHE A 92 -11.31 -3.37 -4.58
N MET A 93 -12.63 -3.54 -4.65
CA MET A 93 -13.61 -2.70 -3.96
C MET A 93 -14.92 -3.47 -3.80
N SER A 94 -15.67 -3.19 -2.73
CA SER A 94 -17.05 -3.65 -2.56
C SER A 94 -17.94 -3.16 -3.71
N ASP A 95 -18.79 -4.04 -4.25
CA ASP A 95 -19.61 -3.73 -5.43
C ASP A 95 -20.55 -2.54 -5.19
N GLU A 96 -21.03 -2.35 -3.96
CA GLU A 96 -21.97 -1.29 -3.57
C GLU A 96 -21.41 0.12 -3.79
N ILE A 97 -20.09 0.26 -3.80
CA ILE A 97 -19.38 1.53 -3.92
C ILE A 97 -18.43 1.55 -5.12
N ALA A 98 -18.42 0.49 -5.94
CA ALA A 98 -17.54 0.36 -7.09
C ALA A 98 -17.84 1.45 -8.14
N ALA A 99 -17.14 2.59 -8.05
CA ALA A 99 -17.35 3.76 -8.90
C ALA A 99 -16.67 3.65 -10.29
N GLY A 100 -16.50 2.42 -10.79
CA GLY A 100 -15.77 2.13 -12.02
C GLY A 100 -14.25 2.42 -11.95
N ILE A 101 -13.68 2.36 -10.74
CA ILE A 101 -12.26 2.71 -10.47
C ILE A 101 -11.36 1.50 -10.19
N VAL A 102 -11.93 0.29 -10.06
CA VAL A 102 -11.15 -0.95 -9.94
C VAL A 102 -10.29 -1.14 -11.19
N GLY A 103 -9.02 -1.52 -11.00
CA GLY A 103 -8.00 -1.64 -12.03
C GLY A 103 -7.44 -0.32 -12.54
N LYS A 104 -7.69 0.81 -11.85
CA LYS A 104 -7.24 2.15 -12.28
C LYS A 104 -6.45 2.86 -11.18
N ASP A 105 -5.59 3.77 -11.64
CA ASP A 105 -4.84 4.67 -10.77
C ASP A 105 -5.68 5.87 -10.34
N GLN A 106 -5.74 6.11 -9.05
CA GLN A 106 -6.29 7.32 -8.44
C GLN A 106 -5.11 8.20 -8.00
N ARG A 107 -5.13 9.47 -8.40
CA ARG A 107 -4.01 10.39 -8.18
C ARG A 107 -4.39 11.43 -7.15
N PHE A 108 -3.60 11.47 -6.08
CA PHE A 108 -3.80 12.35 -4.95
C PHE A 108 -2.53 13.12 -4.60
N THR A 109 -2.73 14.21 -3.88
CA THR A 109 -1.70 14.91 -3.10
C THR A 109 -1.95 14.62 -1.62
N VAL A 110 -0.91 14.23 -0.89
CA VAL A 110 -0.97 13.96 0.55
C VAL A 110 -0.05 14.88 1.33
N LYS A 111 -0.43 15.16 2.58
CA LYS A 111 0.42 15.81 3.58
C LYS A 111 0.19 15.15 4.93
N VAL A 112 1.29 14.78 5.57
CA VAL A 112 1.30 14.28 6.96
C VAL A 112 1.85 15.37 7.86
N ALA A 113 1.07 15.80 8.85
CA ALA A 113 1.44 16.76 9.88
C ALA A 113 1.11 16.18 11.26
N GLY A 114 2.13 15.63 11.93
CA GLY A 114 1.95 14.83 13.14
C GLY A 114 1.03 13.64 12.86
N ASP A 115 -0.04 13.50 13.65
CA ASP A 115 -1.04 12.44 13.52
C ASP A 115 -2.18 12.78 12.57
N THR A 116 -1.97 13.74 11.67
CA THR A 116 -2.98 14.17 10.70
C THR A 116 -2.49 13.91 9.29
N LEU A 117 -3.25 13.13 8.52
CA LEU A 117 -3.08 12.93 7.09
C LEU A 117 -4.18 13.69 6.36
N THR A 118 -3.81 14.60 5.46
CA THR A 118 -4.75 15.19 4.50
C THR A 118 -4.49 14.61 3.11
N GLN A 119 -5.53 14.15 2.43
CA GLN A 119 -5.48 13.56 1.09
C GLN A 119 -6.47 14.30 0.19
N THR A 120 -6.01 14.82 -0.94
CA THR A 120 -6.85 15.57 -1.89
C THR A 120 -6.54 15.21 -3.32
N GLY A 121 -7.52 15.15 -4.20
CA GLY A 121 -7.30 14.92 -5.63
C GLY A 121 -8.59 14.68 -6.40
N ALA A 122 -8.46 14.04 -7.55
CA ALA A 122 -9.59 13.59 -8.33
C ALA A 122 -9.43 12.12 -8.67
N LEU A 123 -10.51 11.38 -8.51
CA LEU A 123 -10.62 10.01 -8.97
C LEU A 123 -10.57 9.99 -10.50
N SER A 124 -10.16 8.85 -11.05
CA SER A 124 -10.14 8.57 -12.49
C SER A 124 -11.50 8.68 -13.19
N ASN A 125 -12.60 8.68 -12.43
CA ASN A 125 -13.96 8.91 -12.92
C ASN A 125 -14.38 10.41 -12.91
N GLY A 126 -13.47 11.31 -12.51
CA GLY A 126 -13.70 12.76 -12.46
C GLY A 126 -14.24 13.30 -11.13
N GLN A 127 -14.60 12.44 -10.18
CA GLN A 127 -15.06 12.89 -8.87
C GLN A 127 -13.90 13.45 -8.04
N SER A 128 -14.09 14.64 -7.46
CA SER A 128 -13.11 15.23 -6.55
C SER A 128 -13.19 14.55 -5.17
N LEU A 129 -12.03 14.36 -4.55
CA LEU A 129 -11.88 13.77 -3.23
C LEU A 129 -11.08 14.72 -2.34
N SER A 130 -11.55 14.94 -1.11
CA SER A 130 -10.84 15.70 -0.08
C SER A 130 -11.13 15.08 1.28
N GLU A 131 -10.10 14.53 1.90
CA GLU A 131 -10.21 13.76 3.13
C GLU A 131 -9.17 14.21 4.16
N THR A 132 -9.54 14.07 5.43
CA THR A 132 -8.65 14.19 6.57
C THR A 132 -8.80 12.95 7.43
N TRP A 133 -7.65 12.38 7.77
CA TRP A 133 -7.53 11.18 8.56
C TRP A 133 -6.68 11.45 9.80
N LYS A 134 -6.99 10.78 10.91
CA LYS A 134 -6.22 10.81 12.16
C LYS A 134 -5.56 9.47 12.41
N ARG A 135 -4.27 9.49 12.79
CA ARG A 135 -3.55 8.27 13.13
C ARG A 135 -4.20 7.60 14.34
N VAL A 136 -4.36 6.29 14.28
CA VAL A 136 -4.84 5.45 15.39
C VAL A 136 -3.61 5.00 16.18
N ASN A 137 -3.59 5.30 17.47
CA ASN A 137 -2.53 4.93 18.41
C ASN A 137 -3.01 3.84 19.37
#